data_AF-A0A067H7U8-F1
#
_entry.id   AF-A0A067H7U8-F1
#
_cell.length_a   1.000
_cell.length_b   1.000
_cell.length_c   1.000
_cell.angle_alpha   90.00
_cell.angle_beta   90.00
_cell.angle_gamma   90.00
#
_symmetry.space_group_name_H-M   'P 1'
#
loop_
_entity.id
_entity.type
_entity.pdbx_description
1 polymer ?
#
loop_
_entity_poly.entity_id
_entity_poly.type
_entity_poly.pdbx_seq_one_letter_code
_entity_poly.pdbx_strand_id
1 'polypeptide(L)'
;YLVLGQACCHLGLMEDAMVLLQTGKRLATAAFRRESISLSDDSFPFSKFPVSNNHQTPPATPPRTMTESESVSQLLSHIKLLLRRRTAAIAALDAGLYSEAIRHFSKIVDGRRGAPQGFLAECYMHRAFAYRSSGRIAESIADCNKTLALEPSCIQALDTRALLLETIRCLPDCLHDLEHLKLLYNAILRDRKLPGPAWKRHNVRYREIPGKLCALTTKIQELKQRVASGETGNVDYYALIGLRRGCSRSELERAHLLLSLRHKPDKAISFTERCEFADERDLDSVRDRAKMSALLLYRLLQRGYSSVMSNIMDEEAAEKRRKTATAVTALQAATQVQQQAQNSLLEQEVKLETTAAASSLETTGAKIINSNDLNKGPSSSNANVYQGIFCRDIAAVGNLLSQAGFNRPLTVKYEALSC
;
A
#
# COMPACT_ATOMS: atom_id res chain seq x y z
N TYR A 1 -30.87 25.54 -8.99
CA TYR A 1 -29.40 25.45 -8.86
C TYR A 1 -28.96 24.77 -7.58
N LEU A 2 -29.32 25.29 -6.40
CA LEU A 2 -28.89 24.72 -5.12
C LEU A 2 -29.29 23.25 -4.95
N VAL A 3 -30.60 22.97 -4.99
CA VAL A 3 -31.15 21.61 -4.84
C VAL A 3 -30.52 20.64 -5.84
N LEU A 4 -30.45 21.03 -7.12
CA LEU A 4 -29.85 20.21 -8.16
C LEU A 4 -28.36 19.97 -7.92
N GLY A 5 -27.62 21.00 -7.48
CA GLY A 5 -26.19 20.87 -7.17
C GLY A 5 -25.91 19.96 -5.97
N GLN A 6 -26.75 20.01 -4.93
CA GLN A 6 -26.69 19.08 -3.80
C GLN A 6 -27.03 17.66 -4.25
N ALA A 7 -28.08 17.47 -5.06
CA ALA A 7 -28.43 16.17 -5.61
C ALA A 7 -27.30 15.57 -6.46
N CYS A 8 -26.69 16.37 -7.35
CA CYS A 8 -25.51 15.95 -8.11
C CYS A 8 -24.35 15.56 -7.20
N CYS A 9 -24.13 16.29 -6.09
CA CYS A 9 -23.11 15.94 -5.12
C CYS A 9 -23.40 14.56 -4.51
N HIS A 10 -24.60 14.32 -3.98
CA HIS A 10 -24.97 13.02 -3.41
C HIS A 10 -24.87 11.86 -4.40
N LEU A 11 -25.12 12.10 -5.69
CA LEU A 11 -24.94 11.11 -6.76
C LEU A 11 -23.46 10.86 -7.14
N GLY A 12 -22.52 11.64 -6.59
CA GLY A 12 -21.10 11.58 -6.92
C GLY A 12 -20.70 12.33 -8.20
N LEU A 13 -21.62 13.08 -8.81
CA LEU A 13 -21.38 13.94 -9.98
C LEU A 13 -20.74 15.26 -9.53
N MET A 14 -19.51 15.17 -9.01
CA MET A 14 -18.83 16.27 -8.32
C MET A 14 -18.58 17.48 -9.23
N GLU A 15 -18.24 17.27 -10.51
CA GLU A 15 -18.09 18.35 -11.49
C GLU A 15 -19.38 19.12 -11.74
N ASP A 16 -20.48 18.40 -12.00
CA ASP A 16 -21.79 19.01 -12.26
C ASP A 16 -22.29 19.74 -11.01
N ALA A 17 -22.11 19.13 -9.85
CA ALA A 17 -22.40 19.75 -8.55
C ALA A 17 -21.65 21.07 -8.36
N MET A 18 -20.34 21.09 -8.66
CA MET A 18 -19.52 22.30 -8.56
C MET A 18 -20.07 23.41 -9.47
N VAL A 19 -20.37 23.10 -10.73
CA VAL A 19 -20.88 24.07 -11.71
C VAL A 19 -22.23 24.63 -11.26
N LEU A 20 -23.16 23.78 -10.87
CA LEU A 20 -24.51 24.17 -10.43
C LEU A 20 -24.50 25.01 -9.14
N LEU A 21 -23.69 24.65 -8.15
CA LEU A 21 -23.57 25.41 -6.91
C LEU A 21 -22.86 26.75 -7.15
N GLN A 22 -21.82 26.79 -7.97
CA GLN A 22 -21.10 28.02 -8.31
C GLN A 22 -21.97 28.99 -9.10
N THR A 23 -22.73 28.49 -10.09
CA THR A 23 -23.68 29.29 -10.87
C THR A 23 -24.82 29.83 -10.00
N GLY A 24 -25.40 28.98 -9.15
CA GLY A 24 -26.42 29.40 -8.17
C GLY A 24 -25.91 30.51 -7.25
N LYS A 25 -24.71 30.36 -6.68
CA LYS A 25 -24.08 31.39 -5.83
C LYS A 25 -23.85 32.71 -6.58
N ARG A 26 -23.39 32.65 -7.82
CA ARG A 26 -23.17 33.86 -8.65
C ARG A 26 -24.48 34.59 -8.96
N LEU A 27 -25.55 33.87 -9.27
CA LEU A 27 -26.86 34.47 -9.54
C LEU A 27 -27.48 35.06 -8.28
N ALA A 28 -27.40 34.37 -7.15
CA ALA A 28 -27.89 34.87 -5.86
C ALA A 28 -27.17 36.15 -5.43
N THR A 29 -25.83 36.20 -5.56
CA THR A 29 -25.05 37.41 -5.26
C THR A 29 -25.37 38.56 -6.21
N ALA A 30 -25.63 38.29 -7.49
CA ALA A 30 -26.08 39.31 -8.44
C ALA A 30 -27.48 39.84 -8.11
N ALA A 31 -28.42 38.98 -7.71
CA ALA A 31 -29.76 39.37 -7.30
C ALA A 31 -29.72 40.22 -6.02
N PHE A 32 -28.95 39.80 -5.01
CA PHE A 32 -28.77 40.56 -3.77
C PHE A 32 -28.18 41.95 -4.02
N ARG A 33 -27.21 42.08 -4.95
CA ARG A 33 -26.68 43.39 -5.34
C ARG A 33 -27.75 44.27 -5.99
N ARG A 34 -28.59 43.71 -6.86
CA ARG A 34 -29.69 44.48 -7.48
C ARG A 34 -30.70 44.95 -6.45
N GLU A 35 -31.10 44.07 -5.53
CA GLU A 35 -32.01 44.40 -4.42
C GLU A 35 -31.41 45.49 -3.52
N SER A 36 -30.13 45.35 -3.15
CA SER A 36 -29.41 46.34 -2.33
C SER A 36 -29.30 47.71 -3.03
N ILE A 37 -29.09 47.77 -4.34
CA ILE A 37 -29.03 49.02 -5.10
C ILE A 37 -30.42 49.65 -5.24
N SER A 38 -31.49 48.85 -5.25
CA SER A 38 -32.87 49.33 -5.36
C SER A 38 -33.47 49.84 -4.04
N LEU A 39 -32.80 49.63 -2.91
CA LEU A 39 -33.23 50.14 -1.60
C LEU A 39 -32.66 51.53 -1.39
N SER A 40 -33.51 52.49 -0.99
CA SER A 40 -33.04 53.80 -0.52
C SER A 40 -32.30 53.67 0.81
N ASP A 41 -31.30 54.55 1.06
CA ASP A 41 -30.47 54.52 2.28
C ASP A 41 -31.28 54.61 3.59
N ASP A 42 -32.51 55.14 3.54
CA ASP A 42 -33.42 55.28 4.68
C ASP A 42 -34.33 54.03 4.90
N SER A 43 -34.22 52.99 4.07
CA SER A 43 -35.04 51.77 4.16
C SER A 43 -34.36 50.68 4.99
N PHE A 44 -34.46 50.78 6.31
CA PHE A 44 -34.07 49.68 7.20
C PHE A 44 -35.23 48.70 7.35
N PRO A 45 -35.14 47.44 6.85
CA PRO A 45 -36.19 46.45 7.05
C PRO A 45 -36.17 45.97 8.51
N PHE A 46 -36.91 46.66 9.39
CA PHE A 46 -37.15 46.24 10.77
C PHE A 46 -37.84 44.87 10.90
N SER A 47 -38.38 44.33 9.81
CA SER A 47 -39.07 43.03 9.78
C SER A 47 -38.13 41.81 9.75
N LYS A 48 -36.82 41.98 9.55
CA LYS A 48 -35.84 40.86 9.55
C LYS A 48 -35.13 40.66 10.89
N PHE A 49 -35.40 41.50 11.88
CA PHE A 49 -34.91 41.32 13.25
C PHE A 49 -36.11 41.03 14.16
N PRO A 50 -36.26 39.81 14.72
CA PRO A 50 -37.26 39.59 15.74
C PRO A 50 -36.82 40.36 16.99
N VAL A 51 -37.36 41.56 17.16
CA VAL A 51 -37.28 42.29 18.43
C VAL A 51 -38.22 41.56 19.40
N SER A 52 -37.70 40.54 20.08
CA SER A 52 -38.31 40.06 21.31
C SER A 52 -38.17 41.15 22.35
N ASN A 53 -39.21 41.97 22.46
CA ASN A 53 -39.44 42.77 23.67
C ASN A 53 -39.71 41.81 24.82
N ASN A 54 -38.67 41.47 25.58
CA ASN A 54 -38.79 41.29 27.01
C ASN A 54 -37.41 41.43 27.67
N HIS A 55 -37.36 42.29 28.68
CA HIS A 55 -36.19 42.57 29.48
C HIS A 55 -35.71 41.33 30.26
N GLN A 56 -34.39 41.30 30.48
CA GLN A 56 -33.60 40.52 31.45
C GLN A 56 -32.88 39.27 30.92
N THR A 57 -31.58 39.24 31.24
CA THR A 57 -30.49 38.26 30.98
C THR A 57 -29.71 38.40 29.66
N PRO A 58 -28.35 38.42 29.72
CA PRO A 58 -27.52 38.42 28.52
C PRO A 58 -27.67 37.06 27.83
N PRO A 59 -28.00 37.00 26.53
CA PRO A 59 -28.06 35.71 25.85
C PRO A 59 -26.64 35.17 25.74
N ALA A 60 -26.40 34.01 26.36
CA ALA A 60 -25.32 33.13 25.94
C ALA A 60 -25.40 33.00 24.41
N THR A 61 -24.27 33.19 23.73
CA THR A 61 -24.14 33.15 22.26
C THR A 61 -25.11 32.12 21.67
N PRO A 62 -26.14 32.52 20.91
CA PRO A 62 -27.02 31.55 20.29
C PRO A 62 -26.16 30.68 19.36
N PRO A 63 -26.44 29.38 19.24
CA PRO A 63 -25.75 28.56 18.24
C PRO A 63 -26.02 29.22 16.88
N ARG A 64 -24.97 29.73 16.23
CA ARG A 64 -25.06 30.28 14.88
C ARG A 64 -25.61 29.17 13.98
N THR A 65 -26.90 29.22 13.67
CA THR A 65 -27.48 28.43 12.59
C THR A 65 -26.74 28.87 11.33
N MET A 66 -25.89 27.99 10.79
CA MET A 66 -25.13 28.28 9.58
C MET A 66 -26.11 28.74 8.52
N THR A 67 -25.90 29.95 8.00
CA THR A 67 -26.79 30.45 6.95
C THR A 67 -26.69 29.55 5.72
N GLU A 68 -27.77 29.37 4.96
CA GLU A 68 -27.76 28.53 3.75
C GLU A 68 -26.64 28.96 2.77
N SER A 69 -26.30 30.25 2.75
CA SER A 69 -25.19 30.79 1.97
C SER A 69 -23.81 30.28 2.44
N GLU A 70 -23.60 30.17 3.75
CA GLU A 70 -22.37 29.63 4.35
C GLU A 70 -22.25 28.12 4.12
N SER A 71 -23.35 27.37 4.27
CA SER A 71 -23.34 25.91 4.03
C SER A 71 -23.02 25.58 2.56
N VAL A 72 -23.60 26.33 1.61
CA VAL A 72 -23.30 26.19 0.18
C VAL A 72 -21.85 26.55 -0.13
N SER A 73 -21.33 27.60 0.51
CA SER A 73 -19.93 28.01 0.33
C SER A 73 -18.96 26.94 0.85
N GLN A 74 -19.27 26.31 2.00
CA GLN A 74 -18.50 25.22 2.55
C GLN A 74 -18.57 23.96 1.67
N LEU A 75 -19.76 23.57 1.22
CA LEU A 75 -19.95 22.44 0.30
C LEU A 75 -19.16 22.65 -1.01
N LEU A 76 -19.27 23.83 -1.62
CA LEU A 76 -18.54 24.16 -2.84
C LEU A 76 -17.02 24.12 -2.63
N SER A 77 -16.53 24.59 -1.48
CA SER A 77 -15.09 24.52 -1.14
C SER A 77 -14.61 23.07 -0.99
N HIS A 78 -15.43 22.20 -0.40
CA HIS A 78 -15.14 20.78 -0.22
C HIS A 78 -15.11 20.04 -1.56
N ILE A 79 -16.13 20.25 -2.41
CA ILE A 79 -16.18 19.68 -3.77
C ILE A 79 -14.94 20.10 -4.56
N LYS A 80 -14.58 21.38 -4.54
CA LYS A 80 -13.37 21.88 -5.23
C LYS A 80 -12.09 21.23 -4.71
N LEU A 81 -11.97 21.02 -3.41
CA LEU A 81 -10.82 20.34 -2.82
C LEU A 81 -10.70 18.89 -3.30
N LEU A 82 -11.82 18.15 -3.29
CA LEU A 82 -11.87 16.76 -3.74
C LEU A 82 -11.53 16.64 -5.23
N LEU A 83 -12.13 17.49 -6.07
CA LEU A 83 -11.86 17.53 -7.50
C LEU A 83 -10.38 17.83 -7.79
N ARG A 84 -9.81 18.88 -7.17
CA ARG A 84 -8.38 19.22 -7.34
C ARG A 84 -7.46 18.06 -6.96
N ARG A 85 -7.75 17.36 -5.85
CA ARG A 85 -6.96 16.20 -5.43
C ARG A 85 -7.13 15.03 -6.39
N ARG A 86 -8.35 14.75 -6.88
CA ARG A 86 -8.59 13.68 -7.85
C ARG A 86 -7.86 13.96 -9.15
N THR A 87 -7.94 15.18 -9.68
CA THR A 87 -7.22 15.57 -10.90
C THR A 87 -5.71 15.42 -10.74
N ALA A 88 -5.14 15.85 -9.61
CA ALA A 88 -3.72 15.64 -9.33
C ALA A 88 -3.36 14.15 -9.23
N ALA A 89 -4.23 13.32 -8.63
CA ALA A 89 -4.02 11.89 -8.51
C ALA A 89 -4.03 11.17 -9.87
N ILE A 90 -4.98 11.53 -10.73
CA ILE A 90 -5.09 10.99 -12.10
C ILE A 90 -3.89 11.44 -12.94
N ALA A 91 -3.51 12.71 -12.88
CA ALA A 91 -2.32 13.20 -13.57
C ALA A 91 -1.04 12.45 -13.12
N ALA A 92 -0.92 12.15 -11.82
CA ALA A 92 0.18 11.33 -11.30
C ALA A 92 0.13 9.88 -11.79
N LEU A 93 -1.07 9.28 -11.93
CA LEU A 93 -1.24 7.95 -12.53
C LEU A 93 -0.77 7.93 -13.98
N ASP A 94 -1.21 8.91 -14.77
CA ASP A 94 -0.86 9.03 -16.19
C ASP A 94 0.64 9.27 -16.38
N ALA A 95 1.28 9.99 -15.44
CA ALA A 95 2.73 10.20 -15.39
C ALA A 95 3.52 8.99 -14.84
N GLY A 96 2.86 7.91 -14.42
CA GLY A 96 3.52 6.73 -13.83
C GLY A 96 4.04 6.93 -12.39
N LEU A 97 3.72 8.05 -11.74
CA LEU A 97 4.10 8.36 -10.36
C LEU A 97 3.12 7.72 -9.37
N TYR A 98 3.15 6.39 -9.28
CA TYR A 98 2.16 5.61 -8.53
C TYR A 98 2.12 5.92 -7.03
N SER A 99 3.27 6.20 -6.40
CA SER A 99 3.34 6.59 -4.98
C SER A 99 2.58 7.89 -4.69
N GLU A 100 2.74 8.90 -5.53
CA GLU A 100 2.05 10.18 -5.41
C GLU A 100 0.55 10.03 -5.69
N ALA A 101 0.18 9.25 -6.71
CA ALA A 101 -1.22 8.92 -6.96
C ALA A 101 -1.88 8.27 -5.73
N ILE A 102 -1.22 7.25 -5.14
CA ILE A 102 -1.68 6.59 -3.91
C ILE A 102 -1.85 7.59 -2.78
N ARG A 103 -0.89 8.50 -2.60
CA ARG A 103 -0.94 9.54 -1.55
C ARG A 103 -2.13 10.47 -1.74
N HIS A 104 -2.37 10.96 -2.96
CA HIS A 104 -3.48 11.84 -3.26
C HIS A 104 -4.84 11.16 -3.05
N PHE A 105 -5.02 9.92 -3.56
CA PHE A 105 -6.25 9.16 -3.32
C PHE A 105 -6.44 8.81 -1.85
N SER A 106 -5.38 8.48 -1.11
CA SER A 106 -5.47 8.23 0.32
C SER A 106 -5.94 9.47 1.08
N LYS A 107 -5.50 10.68 0.69
CA LYS A 107 -6.02 11.93 1.28
C LYS A 107 -7.49 12.21 0.97
N ILE A 108 -8.04 11.62 -0.09
CA ILE A 108 -9.48 11.69 -0.40
C ILE A 108 -10.24 10.72 0.51
N VAL A 109 -9.89 9.43 0.48
CA VAL A 109 -10.66 8.38 1.19
C VAL A 109 -10.42 8.39 2.70
N ASP A 110 -9.28 8.90 3.16
CA ASP A 110 -8.95 9.11 4.57
C ASP A 110 -9.19 10.56 5.04
N GLY A 111 -9.95 11.33 4.26
CA GLY A 111 -10.37 12.68 4.63
C GLY A 111 -11.30 12.69 5.85
N ARG A 112 -11.29 13.79 6.61
CA ARG A 112 -12.19 13.99 7.76
C ARG A 112 -13.65 14.23 7.34
N ARG A 113 -13.84 14.88 6.19
CA ARG A 113 -15.15 15.12 5.61
C ARG A 113 -15.46 13.98 4.66
N GLY A 114 -16.69 13.47 4.75
CA GLY A 114 -17.15 12.38 3.90
C GLY A 114 -17.17 12.77 2.43
N ALA A 115 -17.35 11.75 1.60
CA ALA A 115 -17.59 11.94 0.18
C ALA A 115 -18.67 10.97 -0.31
N PRO A 116 -19.36 11.31 -1.42
CA PRO A 116 -20.42 10.49 -1.97
C PRO A 116 -19.94 9.09 -2.37
N GLN A 117 -20.79 8.08 -2.16
CA GLN A 117 -20.53 6.67 -2.48
C GLN A 117 -19.94 6.46 -3.88
N GLY A 118 -20.58 7.02 -4.92
CA GLY A 118 -20.13 6.85 -6.29
C GLY A 118 -18.73 7.43 -6.56
N PHE A 119 -18.43 8.57 -5.95
CA PHE A 119 -17.13 9.23 -6.06
C PHE A 119 -16.03 8.46 -5.32
N LEU A 120 -16.34 7.93 -4.13
CA LEU A 120 -15.40 7.10 -3.37
C LEU A 120 -15.08 5.77 -4.07
N ALA A 121 -16.08 5.12 -4.66
CA ALA A 121 -15.87 3.89 -5.43
C ALA A 121 -14.89 4.11 -6.59
N GLU A 122 -15.02 5.21 -7.34
CA GLU A 122 -14.08 5.58 -8.40
C GLU A 122 -12.68 5.87 -7.85
N CYS A 123 -12.57 6.58 -6.73
CA CYS A 123 -11.28 6.85 -6.08
C CYS A 123 -10.59 5.58 -5.59
N TYR A 124 -11.33 4.63 -5.02
CA TYR A 124 -10.78 3.32 -4.64
C TYR A 124 -10.29 2.54 -5.87
N MET A 125 -11.03 2.56 -6.98
CA MET A 125 -10.59 1.89 -8.21
C MET A 125 -9.32 2.46 -8.79
N HIS A 126 -9.20 3.78 -8.86
CA HIS A 126 -7.96 4.39 -9.34
C HIS A 126 -6.79 4.14 -8.39
N ARG A 127 -7.03 4.12 -7.06
CA ARG A 127 -6.00 3.75 -6.10
C ARG A 127 -5.61 2.27 -6.19
N ALA A 128 -6.55 1.38 -6.48
CA ALA A 128 -6.26 -0.03 -6.77
C ALA A 128 -5.35 -0.14 -8.00
N PHE A 129 -5.66 0.58 -9.08
CA PHE A 129 -4.79 0.63 -10.26
C PHE A 129 -3.38 1.12 -9.91
N ALA A 130 -3.26 2.19 -9.10
CA ALA A 130 -1.97 2.67 -8.60
C ALA A 130 -1.20 1.60 -7.81
N TYR A 131 -1.89 0.89 -6.91
CA TYR A 131 -1.29 -0.19 -6.12
C TYR A 131 -0.83 -1.35 -7.00
N ARG A 132 -1.65 -1.80 -7.94
CA ARG A 132 -1.30 -2.82 -8.93
C ARG A 132 -0.04 -2.44 -9.70
N SER A 133 0.02 -1.23 -10.24
CA SER A 133 1.17 -0.77 -11.01
C SER A 133 2.44 -0.60 -10.16
N SER A 134 2.28 -0.38 -8.84
CA SER A 134 3.39 -0.39 -7.88
C SER A 134 3.79 -1.78 -7.36
N GLY A 135 3.15 -2.87 -7.84
CA GLY A 135 3.40 -4.25 -7.39
C GLY A 135 2.78 -4.61 -6.03
N ARG A 136 1.92 -3.74 -5.47
CA ARG A 136 1.28 -3.92 -4.16
C ARG A 136 -0.07 -4.63 -4.31
N ILE A 137 -0.01 -5.95 -4.53
CA ILE A 137 -1.16 -6.76 -4.93
C ILE A 137 -2.22 -6.83 -3.83
N ALA A 138 -1.84 -7.11 -2.58
CA ALA A 138 -2.79 -7.23 -1.46
C ALA A 138 -3.60 -5.94 -1.25
N GLU A 139 -2.95 -4.77 -1.30
CA GLU A 139 -3.63 -3.49 -1.17
C GLU A 139 -4.54 -3.19 -2.37
N SER A 140 -4.12 -3.58 -3.58
CA SER A 140 -4.96 -3.46 -4.77
C SER A 140 -6.23 -4.31 -4.65
N ILE A 141 -6.12 -5.56 -4.19
CA ILE A 141 -7.28 -6.44 -3.94
C ILE A 141 -8.20 -5.82 -2.88
N ALA A 142 -7.63 -5.26 -1.80
CA ALA A 142 -8.41 -4.62 -0.75
C ALA A 142 -9.23 -3.42 -1.25
N ASP A 143 -8.68 -2.59 -2.15
CA ASP A 143 -9.41 -1.47 -2.74
C ASP A 143 -10.44 -1.92 -3.80
N CYS A 144 -10.17 -2.99 -4.56
CA CYS A 144 -11.19 -3.64 -5.38
C CYS A 144 -12.36 -4.16 -4.53
N ASN A 145 -12.07 -4.78 -3.37
CA ASN A 145 -13.09 -5.26 -2.44
C ASN A 145 -13.97 -4.12 -1.91
N LYS A 146 -13.37 -2.98 -1.53
CA LYS A 146 -14.13 -1.79 -1.11
C LYS A 146 -14.98 -1.23 -2.24
N THR A 147 -14.45 -1.21 -3.45
CA THR A 147 -15.22 -0.79 -4.63
C THR A 147 -16.42 -1.70 -4.83
N LEU A 148 -16.26 -3.02 -4.76
CA LEU A 148 -17.35 -3.98 -4.93
C LEU A 148 -18.33 -4.00 -3.76
N ALA A 149 -17.89 -3.59 -2.58
CA ALA A 149 -18.78 -3.33 -1.45
C ALA A 149 -19.65 -2.07 -1.71
N LEU A 150 -19.11 -1.03 -2.34
CA LEU A 150 -19.88 0.17 -2.69
C LEU A 150 -20.72 -0.01 -3.95
N GLU A 151 -20.19 -0.71 -4.95
CA GLU A 151 -20.80 -0.96 -6.25
C GLU A 151 -20.55 -2.41 -6.68
N PRO A 152 -21.47 -3.34 -6.38
CA PRO A 152 -21.26 -4.76 -6.68
C PRO A 152 -21.30 -5.07 -8.18
N SER A 153 -21.92 -4.22 -9.00
CA SER A 153 -21.98 -4.33 -10.46
C SER A 153 -20.80 -3.66 -11.18
N CYS A 154 -19.76 -3.24 -10.46
CA CYS A 154 -18.60 -2.59 -11.04
C CYS A 154 -17.75 -3.57 -11.86
N ILE A 155 -17.98 -3.58 -13.18
CA ILE A 155 -17.28 -4.43 -14.16
C ILE A 155 -15.75 -4.28 -14.03
N GLN A 156 -15.27 -3.04 -13.93
CA GLN A 156 -13.83 -2.76 -13.87
C GLN A 156 -13.19 -3.33 -12.59
N ALA A 157 -13.91 -3.32 -11.46
CA ALA A 157 -13.42 -3.85 -10.20
C ALA A 157 -13.30 -5.38 -10.25
N LEU A 158 -14.29 -6.07 -10.82
CA LEU A 158 -14.24 -7.52 -11.02
C LEU A 158 -13.11 -7.92 -11.97
N ASP A 159 -12.99 -7.23 -13.11
CA ASP A 159 -11.94 -7.51 -14.09
C ASP A 159 -10.54 -7.28 -13.51
N THR A 160 -10.35 -6.17 -12.78
CA THR A 160 -9.07 -5.85 -12.11
C THR A 160 -8.75 -6.87 -11.03
N ARG A 161 -9.74 -7.26 -10.20
CA ARG A 161 -9.53 -8.25 -9.12
C ARG A 161 -9.24 -9.64 -9.68
N ALA A 162 -9.97 -10.08 -10.71
CA ALA A 162 -9.70 -11.33 -11.40
C ALA A 162 -8.27 -11.38 -11.97
N LEU A 163 -7.82 -10.29 -12.60
CA LEU A 163 -6.45 -10.19 -13.11
C LEU A 163 -5.40 -10.28 -12.00
N LEU A 164 -5.61 -9.62 -10.85
CA LEU A 164 -4.72 -9.71 -9.70
C LEU A 164 -4.67 -11.14 -9.14
N LEU A 165 -5.83 -11.78 -8.99
CA LEU A 165 -5.94 -13.16 -8.51
C LEU A 165 -5.27 -14.15 -9.46
N GLU A 166 -5.38 -13.93 -10.76
CA GLU A 166 -4.66 -14.69 -11.78
C GLU A 166 -3.14 -14.51 -11.66
N THR A 167 -2.65 -13.28 -11.43
CA THR A 167 -1.21 -13.03 -11.28
C THR A 167 -0.59 -13.76 -10.09
N ILE A 168 -1.33 -13.91 -8.99
CA ILE A 168 -0.92 -14.69 -7.82
C ILE A 168 -1.31 -16.17 -7.92
N ARG A 169 -1.85 -16.62 -9.07
CA ARG A 169 -2.33 -18.00 -9.30
C ARG A 169 -3.39 -18.48 -8.30
N CYS A 170 -4.17 -17.56 -7.73
CA CYS A 170 -5.36 -17.89 -6.97
C CYS A 170 -6.53 -18.15 -7.93
N LEU A 171 -6.45 -19.27 -8.66
CA LEU A 171 -7.36 -19.60 -9.77
C LEU A 171 -8.83 -19.74 -9.35
N PRO A 172 -9.19 -20.36 -8.20
CA PRO A 172 -10.59 -20.51 -7.79
C PRO A 172 -11.28 -19.16 -7.58
N ASP A 173 -10.63 -18.23 -6.88
CA ASP A 173 -11.19 -16.90 -6.61
C ASP A 173 -11.26 -16.06 -7.91
N CYS A 174 -10.25 -16.20 -8.79
CA CYS A 174 -10.28 -15.58 -10.12
C CYS A 174 -11.47 -16.09 -10.95
N LEU A 175 -11.70 -17.40 -10.98
CA LEU A 175 -12.84 -18.01 -11.69
C LEU A 175 -14.17 -17.47 -11.17
N HIS A 176 -14.33 -17.33 -9.86
CA HIS A 176 -15.53 -16.77 -9.26
C HIS A 176 -15.81 -15.33 -9.76
N ASP A 177 -14.78 -14.48 -9.83
CA ASP A 177 -14.93 -13.11 -10.33
C ASP A 177 -15.27 -13.06 -11.83
N LEU A 178 -14.65 -13.93 -12.63
CA LEU A 178 -14.94 -14.03 -14.07
C LEU A 178 -16.34 -14.57 -14.33
N GLU A 179 -16.81 -15.54 -13.53
CA GLU A 179 -18.19 -16.04 -13.61
C GLU A 179 -19.21 -14.96 -13.23
N HIS A 180 -18.92 -14.17 -12.19
CA HIS A 180 -19.76 -13.03 -11.84
C HIS A 180 -19.78 -11.97 -12.95
N LEU A 181 -18.63 -11.68 -13.56
CA LEU A 181 -18.54 -10.79 -14.71
C LEU A 181 -19.35 -11.31 -15.91
N LYS A 182 -19.33 -12.63 -16.15
CA LYS A 182 -20.13 -13.28 -17.21
C LYS A 182 -21.63 -13.10 -16.95
N LEU A 183 -22.08 -13.26 -15.71
CA LEU A 183 -23.46 -13.02 -15.32
C LEU A 183 -23.87 -11.55 -15.56
N LEU A 184 -23.01 -10.59 -15.22
CA LEU A 184 -23.28 -9.17 -15.49
C LEU A 184 -23.39 -8.88 -16.99
N TYR A 185 -22.49 -9.40 -17.83
CA TYR A 185 -22.60 -9.22 -19.28
C TYR A 185 -23.86 -9.85 -19.86
N ASN A 186 -24.22 -11.05 -19.40
CA ASN A 186 -25.48 -11.69 -19.81
C ASN A 186 -26.71 -10.87 -19.39
N ALA A 187 -26.71 -10.32 -18.18
CA ALA A 187 -27.77 -9.44 -17.70
C ALA A 187 -27.88 -8.17 -18.56
N ILE A 188 -26.75 -7.54 -18.91
CA ILE A 188 -26.73 -6.36 -19.78
C ILE A 188 -27.31 -6.65 -21.16
N LEU A 189 -26.95 -7.79 -21.76
CA LEU A 189 -27.47 -8.17 -23.08
C LEU A 189 -28.97 -8.48 -23.06
N ARG A 190 -29.45 -9.10 -21.96
CA ARG A 190 -30.87 -9.37 -21.76
C ARG A 190 -31.67 -8.08 -21.56
N ASP A 191 -31.20 -7.21 -20.66
CA ASP A 191 -31.94 -6.04 -20.22
C ASP A 191 -31.71 -4.82 -21.12
N ARG A 192 -30.74 -4.90 -22.04
CA ARG A 192 -30.27 -3.84 -22.97
C ARG A 192 -29.89 -2.54 -22.24
N LYS A 193 -29.47 -2.65 -20.98
CA LYS A 193 -29.12 -1.53 -20.10
C LYS A 193 -27.84 -1.84 -19.35
N LEU A 194 -26.98 -0.83 -19.22
CA LEU A 194 -25.77 -0.95 -18.41
C LEU A 194 -26.13 -0.88 -16.91
N PRO A 195 -25.36 -1.54 -16.02
CA PRO A 195 -25.69 -1.58 -14.60
C PRO A 195 -25.53 -0.21 -13.94
N GLY A 196 -26.47 0.16 -13.06
CA GLY A 196 -26.46 1.45 -12.39
C GLY A 196 -27.19 2.56 -13.16
N PRO A 197 -27.12 3.81 -12.68
CA PRO A 197 -27.89 4.90 -13.25
C PRO A 197 -27.47 5.26 -14.67
N ALA A 198 -28.42 5.70 -15.51
CA ALA A 198 -28.18 5.99 -16.93
C ALA A 198 -27.13 7.09 -17.19
N TRP A 199 -26.95 8.01 -16.25
CA TRP A 199 -25.94 9.08 -16.31
C TRP A 199 -24.54 8.63 -15.91
N LYS A 200 -24.40 7.43 -15.32
CA LYS A 200 -23.09 6.93 -14.91
C LYS A 200 -22.25 6.59 -16.13
N ARG A 201 -21.02 7.08 -16.16
CA ARG A 201 -20.06 6.76 -17.22
C ARG A 201 -19.53 5.34 -17.00
N HIS A 202 -19.79 4.45 -17.96
CA HIS A 202 -19.22 3.11 -17.96
C HIS A 202 -17.98 3.06 -18.86
N ASN A 203 -16.96 2.35 -18.38
CA ASN A 203 -15.73 2.10 -19.16
C ASN A 203 -15.92 1.05 -20.27
N VAL A 204 -17.11 0.43 -20.35
CA VAL A 204 -17.44 -0.58 -21.36
C VAL A 204 -18.61 -0.08 -22.21
N ARG A 205 -18.41 -0.03 -23.54
CA ARG A 205 -19.49 0.28 -24.49
C ARG A 205 -20.31 -0.98 -24.77
N TYR A 206 -21.63 -0.81 -24.90
CA TYR A 206 -22.55 -1.92 -25.16
C TYR A 206 -22.15 -2.79 -26.36
N ARG A 207 -21.70 -2.15 -27.45
CA ARG A 207 -21.24 -2.83 -28.68
C ARG A 207 -20.07 -3.81 -28.45
N GLU A 208 -19.25 -3.57 -27.43
CA GLU A 208 -18.08 -4.40 -27.13
C GLU A 208 -18.43 -5.64 -26.28
N ILE A 209 -19.62 -5.66 -25.68
CA ILE A 209 -20.01 -6.70 -24.70
C ILE A 209 -20.04 -8.09 -25.31
N PRO A 210 -20.63 -8.34 -26.50
CA PRO A 210 -20.62 -9.69 -27.09
C PRO A 210 -19.20 -10.24 -27.32
N GLY A 211 -18.27 -9.39 -27.80
CA GLY A 211 -16.88 -9.77 -28.00
C GLY A 211 -16.17 -10.06 -26.68
N LYS A 212 -16.34 -9.19 -25.67
CA LYS A 212 -15.80 -9.40 -24.32
C LYS A 212 -16.37 -10.66 -23.66
N LEU A 213 -17.65 -10.97 -23.86
CA LEU A 213 -18.30 -12.18 -23.34
C LEU A 213 -17.75 -13.47 -23.98
N CYS A 214 -17.44 -13.44 -25.28
CA CYS A 214 -16.80 -14.55 -25.97
C CYS A 214 -15.39 -14.81 -25.43
N ALA A 215 -14.55 -13.76 -25.35
CA ALA A 215 -13.22 -13.83 -24.75
C ALA A 215 -13.25 -14.27 -23.28
N LEU A 216 -14.24 -13.80 -22.52
CA LEU A 216 -14.43 -14.20 -21.13
C LEU A 216 -14.81 -15.68 -21.01
N THR A 217 -15.68 -16.18 -21.89
CA THR A 217 -16.12 -17.58 -21.85
C THR A 217 -14.98 -18.54 -22.19
N THR A 218 -14.15 -18.21 -23.17
CA THR A 218 -12.95 -18.99 -23.49
C THR A 218 -11.96 -19.00 -22.33
N LYS A 219 -11.68 -17.83 -21.73
CA LYS A 219 -10.81 -17.72 -20.55
C LYS A 219 -11.32 -18.51 -19.34
N ILE A 220 -12.63 -18.48 -19.06
CA ILE A 220 -13.24 -19.29 -17.99
C ILE A 220 -13.03 -20.78 -18.26
N GLN A 221 -13.20 -21.23 -19.51
CA GLN A 221 -13.02 -22.64 -19.86
C GLN A 221 -11.56 -23.09 -19.69
N GLU A 222 -10.60 -22.28 -20.11
CA GLU A 222 -9.17 -22.53 -19.93
C GLU A 222 -8.81 -22.62 -18.44
N LEU A 223 -9.26 -21.66 -17.63
CA LEU A 223 -9.01 -21.67 -16.19
C LEU A 223 -9.67 -22.86 -15.49
N LYS A 224 -10.86 -23.29 -15.93
CA LYS A 224 -11.51 -24.51 -15.42
C LYS A 224 -10.70 -25.77 -15.71
N GLN A 225 -10.11 -25.87 -16.91
CA GLN A 225 -9.23 -26.98 -17.26
C GLN A 225 -7.96 -26.98 -16.39
N ARG A 226 -7.36 -25.81 -16.16
CA ARG A 226 -6.18 -25.66 -15.28
C ARG A 226 -6.48 -25.98 -13.81
N VAL A 227 -7.68 -25.65 -13.34
CA VAL A 227 -8.14 -26.05 -12.01
C VAL A 227 -8.36 -27.57 -11.95
N ALA A 228 -8.94 -28.16 -12.99
CA ALA A 228 -9.15 -29.61 -13.08
C ALA A 228 -7.84 -30.42 -13.18
N SER A 229 -6.79 -29.84 -13.77
CA SER A 229 -5.45 -30.46 -13.81
C SER A 229 -4.70 -30.41 -12.47
N GLY A 230 -5.26 -29.76 -11.44
CA GLY A 230 -4.70 -29.71 -10.09
C GLY A 230 -3.82 -28.49 -9.78
N GLU A 231 -3.82 -27.45 -10.62
CA GLU A 231 -3.02 -26.21 -10.39
C GLU A 231 -3.50 -25.34 -9.21
N THR A 232 -4.44 -25.81 -8.40
CA THR A 232 -5.08 -25.02 -7.33
C THR A 232 -4.19 -24.71 -6.13
N GLY A 233 -3.15 -25.52 -5.89
CA GLY A 233 -2.26 -25.39 -4.73
C GLY A 233 -1.06 -24.45 -4.91
N ASN A 234 -0.82 -23.92 -6.11
CA ASN A 234 0.41 -23.18 -6.44
C ASN A 234 0.19 -21.66 -6.45
N VAL A 235 -0.33 -21.12 -5.35
CA VAL A 235 -0.53 -19.68 -5.18
C VAL A 235 0.81 -19.00 -4.90
N ASP A 236 1.13 -17.93 -5.65
CA ASP A 236 2.36 -17.14 -5.43
C ASP A 236 2.16 -16.18 -4.24
N TYR A 237 2.41 -16.70 -3.04
CA TYR A 237 2.32 -15.94 -1.80
C TYR A 237 3.39 -14.86 -1.65
N TYR A 238 4.54 -15.01 -2.33
CA TYR A 238 5.57 -13.97 -2.35
C TYR A 238 5.07 -12.74 -3.08
N ALA A 239 4.45 -12.93 -4.26
CA ALA A 239 3.83 -11.85 -5.03
C ALA A 239 2.67 -11.19 -4.26
N LEU A 240 1.83 -11.99 -3.59
CA LEU A 240 0.72 -11.48 -2.78
C LEU A 240 1.19 -10.56 -1.64
N ILE A 241 2.21 -10.99 -0.89
CA ILE A 241 2.74 -10.23 0.26
C ILE A 241 3.65 -9.08 -0.21
N GLY A 242 4.20 -9.17 -1.42
CA GLY A 242 5.14 -8.20 -1.97
C GLY A 242 6.58 -8.44 -1.54
N LEU A 243 6.97 -9.71 -1.37
CA LEU A 243 8.32 -10.12 -0.97
C LEU A 243 9.05 -10.80 -2.13
N ARG A 244 10.39 -10.78 -2.08
CA ARG A 244 11.23 -11.56 -3.00
C ARG A 244 11.38 -12.99 -2.49
N ARG A 245 11.61 -13.94 -3.40
CA ARG A 245 11.94 -15.34 -3.03
C ARG A 245 13.29 -15.37 -2.29
N GLY A 246 13.38 -16.17 -1.23
CA GLY A 246 14.55 -16.19 -0.32
C GLY A 246 14.59 -14.99 0.64
N CYS A 247 13.45 -14.36 0.95
CA CYS A 247 13.39 -13.30 1.96
C CYS A 247 13.73 -13.83 3.36
N SER A 248 14.25 -12.95 4.22
CA SER A 248 14.56 -13.34 5.60
C SER A 248 13.29 -13.50 6.44
N ARG A 249 13.36 -14.32 7.48
CA ARG A 249 12.26 -14.50 8.44
C ARG A 249 11.75 -13.16 9.01
N SER A 250 12.65 -12.25 9.36
CA SER A 250 12.29 -10.95 9.93
C SER A 250 11.64 -10.00 8.92
N GLU A 251 11.94 -10.13 7.62
CA GLU A 251 11.25 -9.41 6.55
C GLU A 251 9.80 -9.92 6.41
N LEU A 252 9.61 -11.23 6.42
CA LEU A 252 8.29 -11.84 6.36
C LEU A 252 7.42 -11.44 7.55
N GLU A 253 7.94 -11.54 8.77
CA GLU A 253 7.21 -11.19 9.99
C GLU A 253 6.77 -9.72 10.00
N ARG A 254 7.65 -8.80 9.59
CA ARG A 254 7.32 -7.37 9.47
C ARG A 254 6.26 -7.10 8.39
N ALA A 255 6.41 -7.70 7.21
CA ALA A 255 5.44 -7.53 6.12
C ALA A 255 4.06 -8.08 6.50
N HIS A 256 4.02 -9.27 7.10
CA HIS A 256 2.79 -9.87 7.59
C HIS A 256 2.13 -9.03 8.68
N LEU A 257 2.88 -8.53 9.66
CA LEU A 257 2.35 -7.66 10.70
C LEU A 257 1.69 -6.41 10.11
N LEU A 258 2.36 -5.74 9.17
CA LEU A 258 1.83 -4.54 8.52
C LEU A 258 0.55 -4.85 7.74
N LEU A 259 0.54 -5.90 6.91
CA LEU A 259 -0.64 -6.28 6.13
C LEU A 259 -1.80 -6.71 7.02
N SER A 260 -1.53 -7.52 8.04
CA SER A 260 -2.53 -7.94 9.02
C SER A 260 -3.15 -6.73 9.72
N LEU A 261 -2.33 -5.78 10.20
CA LEU A 261 -2.83 -4.57 10.85
C LEU A 261 -3.67 -3.68 9.92
N ARG A 262 -3.36 -3.64 8.62
CA ARG A 262 -4.08 -2.84 7.63
C ARG A 262 -5.38 -3.49 7.15
N HIS A 263 -5.37 -4.81 6.97
CA HIS A 263 -6.46 -5.57 6.35
C HIS A 263 -7.27 -6.41 7.34
N LYS A 264 -7.24 -6.06 8.63
CA LYS A 264 -8.17 -6.65 9.62
C LYS A 264 -9.62 -6.50 9.14
N PRO A 265 -10.45 -7.56 9.24
CA PRO A 265 -11.83 -7.52 8.78
C PRO A 265 -12.66 -6.44 9.50
N ASP A 266 -12.36 -6.18 10.78
CA ASP A 266 -13.07 -5.14 11.54
C ASP A 266 -12.77 -3.73 11.01
N LYS A 267 -11.53 -3.47 10.56
CA LYS A 267 -11.15 -2.19 9.95
C LYS A 267 -11.76 -2.00 8.57
N ALA A 268 -12.19 -3.08 7.91
CA ALA A 268 -12.79 -3.00 6.59
C ALA A 268 -14.13 -2.24 6.60
N ILE A 269 -14.78 -2.07 7.75
CA ILE A 269 -16.03 -1.31 7.87
C ILE A 269 -15.79 0.19 8.07
N SER A 270 -14.60 0.60 8.54
CA SER A 270 -14.28 1.99 8.94
C SER A 270 -14.36 3.03 7.81
N PHE A 271 -14.43 2.61 6.54
CA PHE A 271 -14.64 3.56 5.44
C PHE A 271 -16.10 3.96 5.27
N THR A 272 -17.05 3.17 5.80
CA THR A 272 -18.48 3.46 5.72
C THR A 272 -18.85 4.74 6.46
N GLU A 273 -18.18 5.04 7.58
CA GLU A 273 -18.34 6.31 8.33
C GLU A 273 -17.98 7.55 7.51
N ARG A 274 -17.14 7.39 6.48
CA ARG A 274 -16.66 8.47 5.61
C ARG A 274 -17.37 8.51 4.27
N CYS A 275 -18.34 7.64 4.07
CA CYS A 275 -19.10 7.52 2.84
C CYS A 275 -20.50 8.12 3.05
N GLU A 276 -20.86 9.06 2.19
CA GLU A 276 -22.22 9.60 2.13
C GLU A 276 -23.04 8.70 1.21
N PHE A 277 -23.94 7.92 1.81
CA PHE A 277 -24.83 7.00 1.10
C PHE A 277 -26.13 7.70 0.71
N ALA A 278 -26.68 7.31 -0.44
CA ALA A 278 -27.98 7.83 -0.89
C ALA A 278 -29.15 7.20 -0.11
N ASP A 279 -29.03 5.91 0.24
CA ASP A 279 -30.05 5.13 0.95
C ASP A 279 -29.44 4.46 2.20
N GLU A 280 -30.04 4.68 3.39
CA GLU A 280 -29.53 4.09 4.65
C GLU A 280 -29.63 2.56 4.68
N ARG A 281 -30.59 1.98 3.95
CA ARG A 281 -30.77 0.51 3.86
C ARG A 281 -29.59 -0.20 3.20
N ASP A 282 -28.79 0.51 2.43
CA ASP A 282 -27.62 -0.07 1.76
C ASP A 282 -26.42 -0.21 2.71
N LEU A 283 -26.39 0.52 3.83
CA LEU A 283 -25.27 0.58 4.75
C LEU A 283 -24.87 -0.79 5.29
N ASP A 284 -25.83 -1.54 5.83
CA ASP A 284 -25.56 -2.84 6.45
C ASP A 284 -25.12 -3.86 5.39
N SER A 285 -25.75 -3.85 4.21
CA SER A 285 -25.35 -4.69 3.09
C SER A 285 -23.91 -4.40 2.61
N VAL A 286 -23.49 -3.13 2.65
CA VAL A 286 -22.15 -2.68 2.26
C VAL A 286 -21.14 -3.13 3.32
N ARG A 287 -21.50 -3.00 4.61
CA ARG A 287 -20.68 -3.43 5.74
C ARG A 287 -20.44 -4.94 5.71
N ASP A 288 -21.48 -5.72 5.46
CA ASP A 288 -21.39 -7.18 5.39
C ASP A 288 -20.52 -7.62 4.22
N ARG A 289 -20.73 -7.05 3.02
CA ARG A 289 -19.90 -7.33 1.84
C ARG A 289 -18.44 -6.93 2.06
N ALA A 290 -18.19 -5.78 2.67
CA ALA A 290 -16.85 -5.32 3.00
C ALA A 290 -16.16 -6.24 4.02
N LYS A 291 -16.86 -6.65 5.08
CA LYS A 291 -16.33 -7.53 6.12
C LYS A 291 -16.03 -8.92 5.56
N MET A 292 -16.94 -9.49 4.77
CA MET A 292 -16.76 -10.81 4.16
C MET A 292 -15.58 -10.84 3.17
N SER A 293 -15.51 -9.86 2.27
CA SER A 293 -14.41 -9.78 1.30
C SER A 293 -13.05 -9.49 1.97
N ALA A 294 -13.02 -8.68 3.03
CA ALA A 294 -11.81 -8.47 3.82
C ALA A 294 -11.39 -9.72 4.59
N LEU A 295 -12.33 -10.50 5.12
CA LEU A 295 -12.05 -11.77 5.80
C LEU A 295 -11.41 -12.78 4.83
N LEU A 296 -11.88 -12.87 3.59
CA LEU A 296 -11.28 -13.73 2.56
C LEU A 296 -9.82 -13.33 2.27
N LEU A 297 -9.57 -12.04 2.04
CA LEU A 297 -8.21 -11.53 1.83
C LEU A 297 -7.32 -11.78 3.07
N TYR A 298 -7.84 -11.54 4.27
CA TYR A 298 -7.11 -11.78 5.51
C TYR A 298 -6.70 -13.24 5.67
N ARG A 299 -7.61 -14.19 5.40
CA ARG A 299 -7.31 -15.63 5.41
C ARG A 299 -6.28 -16.00 4.34
N LEU A 300 -6.36 -15.41 3.15
CA LEU A 300 -5.39 -15.64 2.08
C LEU A 300 -3.98 -15.17 2.50
N LEU A 301 -3.89 -14.01 3.16
CA LEU A 301 -2.64 -13.48 3.72
C LEU A 301 -2.08 -14.37 4.84
N GLN A 302 -2.94 -14.91 5.72
CA GLN A 302 -2.52 -15.85 6.76
C GLN A 302 -1.98 -17.15 6.19
N ARG A 303 -2.67 -17.73 5.18
CA ARG A 303 -2.17 -18.92 4.47
C ARG A 303 -0.83 -18.64 3.80
N GLY A 304 -0.70 -17.46 3.18
CA GLY A 304 0.56 -17.06 2.55
C GLY A 304 1.70 -16.91 3.54
N TYR A 305 1.45 -16.30 4.70
CA TYR A 305 2.44 -16.24 5.77
C TYR A 305 2.90 -17.62 6.21
N SER A 306 1.98 -18.53 6.54
CA SER A 306 2.35 -19.88 7.00
C SER A 306 3.12 -20.67 5.94
N SER A 307 2.72 -20.56 4.66
CA SER A 307 3.40 -21.23 3.55
C SER A 307 4.81 -20.69 3.31
N VAL A 308 4.97 -19.36 3.22
CA VAL A 308 6.29 -18.74 3.04
C VAL A 308 7.19 -18.99 4.25
N MET A 309 6.63 -18.95 5.45
CA MET A 309 7.34 -19.27 6.68
C MET A 309 7.87 -20.71 6.67
N SER A 310 7.07 -21.70 6.25
CA SER A 310 7.53 -23.09 6.10
C SER A 310 8.70 -23.18 5.12
N ASN A 311 8.58 -22.54 3.95
CA ASN A 311 9.64 -22.56 2.94
C ASN A 311 10.95 -21.97 3.46
N ILE A 312 10.90 -20.85 4.20
CA ILE A 312 12.09 -20.24 4.82
C ILE A 312 12.73 -21.21 5.83
N MET A 313 11.91 -21.87 6.67
CA MET A 313 12.41 -22.83 7.66
C MET A 313 13.08 -24.04 7.00
N ASP A 314 12.51 -24.54 5.89
CA ASP A 314 13.06 -25.65 5.12
C ASP A 314 14.38 -25.26 4.43
N GLU A 315 14.46 -24.04 3.87
CA GLU A 315 15.67 -23.47 3.29
C GLU A 315 16.78 -23.29 4.34
N GLU A 316 16.46 -22.74 5.51
CA GLU A 316 17.41 -22.60 6.64
C GLU A 316 17.91 -23.97 7.13
N ALA A 317 17.03 -24.97 7.21
CA ALA A 317 17.41 -26.32 7.60
C ALA A 317 18.31 -26.99 6.55
N ALA A 318 18.02 -26.81 5.26
CA ALA A 318 18.85 -27.30 4.17
C ALA A 318 20.23 -26.63 4.17
N GLU A 319 20.30 -25.32 4.44
CA GLU A 319 21.56 -24.60 4.54
C GLU A 319 22.39 -25.05 5.74
N LYS A 320 21.76 -25.29 6.90
CA LYS A 320 22.44 -25.90 8.07
C LYS A 320 23.01 -27.27 7.73
N ARG A 321 22.25 -28.14 7.04
CA ARG A 321 22.72 -29.46 6.60
C ARG A 321 23.90 -29.37 5.63
N ARG A 322 23.90 -28.39 4.72
CA ARG A 322 25.03 -28.12 3.81
C ARG A 322 26.27 -27.65 4.56
N LYS A 323 26.12 -26.77 5.55
CA LYS A 323 27.22 -26.31 6.42
C LYS A 323 27.80 -27.44 7.27
N THR A 324 26.96 -28.31 7.83
CA THR A 324 27.45 -29.48 8.57
C THR A 324 28.15 -30.49 7.65
N ALA A 325 27.60 -30.74 6.45
CA ALA A 325 28.22 -31.65 5.49
C ALA A 325 29.60 -31.14 5.02
N THR A 326 29.69 -29.84 4.69
CA THR A 326 30.96 -29.21 4.30
C THR A 326 31.98 -29.19 5.45
N ALA A 327 31.55 -28.95 6.69
CA ALA A 327 32.41 -29.05 7.87
C ALA A 327 32.91 -30.49 8.08
N VAL A 328 32.06 -31.50 7.92
CA VAL A 328 32.45 -32.92 8.01
C VAL A 328 33.45 -33.28 6.91
N THR A 329 33.22 -32.86 5.67
CA THR A 329 34.18 -33.11 4.58
C THR A 329 35.50 -32.38 4.77
N ALA A 330 35.48 -31.16 5.30
CA ALA A 330 36.70 -30.41 5.60
C ALA A 330 37.51 -31.06 6.74
N LEU A 331 36.83 -31.57 7.78
CA LEU A 331 37.45 -32.34 8.84
C LEU A 331 38.04 -33.66 8.33
N GLN A 332 37.35 -34.37 7.44
CA GLN A 332 37.87 -35.60 6.82
C GLN A 332 39.07 -35.33 5.90
N ALA A 333 39.07 -34.23 5.15
CA ALA A 333 40.22 -33.83 4.35
C ALA A 333 41.42 -33.47 5.22
N ALA A 334 41.20 -32.73 6.33
CA ALA A 334 42.26 -32.41 7.28
C ALA A 334 42.85 -33.66 7.94
N THR A 335 42.04 -34.63 8.35
CA THR A 335 42.54 -35.89 8.94
C THR A 335 43.30 -36.75 7.93
N GLN A 336 42.87 -36.79 6.67
CA GLN A 336 43.62 -37.49 5.60
C GLN A 336 44.98 -36.86 5.33
N VAL A 337 45.07 -35.52 5.28
CA VAL A 337 46.35 -34.80 5.13
C VAL A 337 47.26 -35.09 6.32
N GLN A 338 46.71 -35.13 7.54
CA GLN A 338 47.49 -35.42 8.74
C GLN A 338 47.97 -36.88 8.80
N GLN A 339 47.16 -37.84 8.36
CA GLN A 339 47.58 -39.25 8.22
C GLN A 339 48.64 -39.43 7.12
N GLN A 340 48.52 -38.74 5.98
CA GLN A 340 49.56 -38.76 4.95
C GLN A 340 50.87 -38.13 5.44
N ALA A 341 50.81 -37.02 6.17
CA ALA A 341 51.99 -36.41 6.78
C ALA A 341 52.65 -37.38 7.78
N GLN A 342 51.85 -38.06 8.61
CA GLN A 342 52.38 -39.01 9.59
C GLN A 342 52.95 -40.29 8.96
N ASN A 343 52.33 -40.80 7.89
CA ASN A 343 52.88 -41.91 7.11
C ASN A 343 54.17 -41.49 6.37
N SER A 344 54.26 -40.25 5.88
CA SER A 344 55.49 -39.74 5.26
C SER A 344 56.64 -39.56 6.27
N LEU A 345 56.32 -39.21 7.52
CA LEU A 345 57.28 -39.15 8.63
C LEU A 345 57.75 -40.55 9.03
N LEU A 346 56.84 -41.53 9.11
CA LEU A 346 57.18 -42.94 9.36
C LEU A 346 58.01 -43.55 8.22
N GLU A 347 57.71 -43.22 6.96
CA GLU A 347 58.54 -43.62 5.81
C GLU A 347 59.94 -42.97 5.81
N GLN A 348 60.08 -41.76 6.37
CA GLN A 348 61.38 -41.14 6.59
C GLN A 348 62.16 -41.81 7.74
N GLU A 349 61.50 -42.17 8.84
CA GLU A 349 62.12 -42.91 9.97
C GLU A 349 62.58 -44.31 9.55
N VAL A 350 61.78 -45.05 8.77
CA VAL A 350 62.17 -46.39 8.25
C VAL A 350 63.33 -46.29 7.24
N LYS A 351 63.42 -45.18 6.48
CA LYS A 351 64.57 -44.91 5.60
C LYS A 351 65.84 -44.48 6.34
N LEU A 352 65.72 -43.91 7.54
CA LEU A 352 66.85 -43.56 8.40
C LEU A 352 67.42 -44.79 9.14
N GLU A 353 66.60 -45.78 9.45
CA GLU A 353 67.07 -47.05 10.06
C GLU A 353 67.69 -48.03 9.06
N THR A 354 67.44 -47.88 7.74
CA THR A 354 68.08 -48.68 6.68
C THR A 354 69.39 -48.10 6.15
N THR A 355 69.84 -46.95 6.67
CA THR A 355 71.13 -46.32 6.32
C THR A 355 72.15 -46.29 7.47
N ALA A 356 71.99 -47.14 8.49
CA ALA A 356 72.91 -47.26 9.63
C ALA A 356 73.93 -48.41 9.48
N ALA A 357 74.42 -48.65 8.26
CA ALA A 357 75.52 -49.58 8.01
C ALA A 357 76.46 -49.06 6.91
N ALA A 358 77.18 -47.95 7.16
CA ALA A 358 78.49 -47.66 6.55
C ALA A 358 79.15 -46.41 7.18
N SER A 359 80.33 -46.63 7.78
CA SER A 359 81.53 -45.75 7.88
C SER A 359 81.35 -44.25 8.21
N SER A 360 81.78 -43.70 9.36
CA SER A 360 83.12 -43.51 9.94
C SER A 360 83.95 -42.32 9.38
N LEU A 361 84.41 -41.46 10.33
CA LEU A 361 85.46 -40.41 10.29
C LEU A 361 85.15 -39.13 9.47
N GLU A 362 85.52 -37.88 9.78
CA GLU A 362 86.26 -37.14 10.84
C GLU A 362 86.16 -35.63 10.39
N THR A 363 85.74 -34.62 11.17
CA THR A 363 86.39 -33.72 12.16
C THR A 363 86.40 -32.24 11.71
N THR A 364 86.13 -31.36 12.69
CA THR A 364 86.50 -29.93 12.84
C THR A 364 85.69 -28.82 12.15
N GLY A 365 85.28 -27.83 12.95
CA GLY A 365 84.95 -26.48 12.48
C GLY A 365 83.89 -25.74 13.29
N ALA A 366 84.25 -25.25 14.48
CA ALA A 366 83.39 -24.48 15.37
C ALA A 366 82.93 -23.12 14.78
N LYS A 367 81.70 -22.69 15.10
CA LYS A 367 81.43 -21.31 15.58
C LYS A 367 80.05 -21.16 16.23
N ILE A 368 80.11 -20.71 17.47
CA ILE A 368 79.08 -20.21 18.37
C ILE A 368 78.51 -18.89 17.81
N ILE A 369 77.19 -18.64 17.97
CA ILE A 369 76.60 -17.42 18.55
C ILE A 369 75.10 -17.67 18.84
N ASN A 370 74.74 -17.46 20.10
CA ASN A 370 73.40 -17.33 20.67
C ASN A 370 72.69 -16.07 20.15
N SER A 371 71.35 -16.10 20.10
CA SER A 371 70.54 -15.20 20.95
C SER A 371 69.04 -15.50 20.85
N ASN A 372 68.45 -15.61 22.03
CA ASN A 372 67.02 -15.70 22.35
C ASN A 372 66.22 -14.48 21.91
N ASP A 373 64.92 -14.66 21.72
CA ASP A 373 63.85 -13.99 22.50
C ASP A 373 62.48 -14.53 22.04
N LEU A 374 61.80 -15.40 22.79
CA LEU A 374 60.92 -15.14 23.95
C LEU A 374 59.71 -14.23 23.66
N ASN A 375 58.56 -14.90 23.50
CA ASN A 375 57.35 -14.75 24.32
C ASN A 375 56.57 -13.42 24.32
N LYS A 376 55.30 -13.45 23.88
CA LYS A 376 54.08 -13.59 24.71
C LYS A 376 52.83 -13.04 23.99
N GLY A 377 51.77 -13.85 23.91
CA GLY A 377 50.39 -13.34 24.04
C GLY A 377 50.11 -12.97 25.51
N PRO A 378 48.92 -12.41 25.88
CA PRO A 378 47.64 -13.08 25.60
C PRO A 378 46.37 -12.20 25.48
N SER A 379 45.29 -12.85 25.03
CA SER A 379 43.87 -12.77 25.44
C SER A 379 43.15 -11.45 25.83
N SER A 380 42.06 -11.23 25.07
CA SER A 380 40.66 -10.91 25.47
C SER A 380 40.28 -9.59 26.17
N SER A 381 39.33 -8.87 25.57
CA SER A 381 38.01 -8.57 26.17
C SER A 381 37.13 -7.72 25.25
N ASN A 382 35.82 -7.96 25.35
CA ASN A 382 34.72 -7.35 24.59
C ASN A 382 34.53 -5.86 24.88
N ALA A 383 34.14 -5.09 23.86
CA ALA A 383 33.19 -3.98 24.02
C ALA A 383 32.48 -3.65 22.69
N ASN A 384 31.18 -3.99 22.63
CA ASN A 384 30.25 -3.48 21.64
C ASN A 384 30.03 -1.97 21.86
N VAL A 385 30.30 -1.16 20.85
CA VAL A 385 29.74 0.20 20.76
C VAL A 385 29.12 0.37 19.38
N TYR A 386 27.79 0.44 19.35
CA TYR A 386 27.00 0.84 18.20
C TYR A 386 27.30 2.33 17.90
N GLN A 387 27.95 2.61 16.78
CA GLN A 387 28.09 3.98 16.28
C GLN A 387 26.90 4.30 15.36
N GLY A 388 25.95 5.09 15.87
CA GLY A 388 24.73 5.47 15.17
C GLY A 388 24.98 6.28 13.90
N ILE A 389 24.29 5.91 12.82
CA ILE A 389 24.39 6.51 11.47
C ILE A 389 23.53 7.80 11.35
N PHE A 390 23.12 8.43 12.46
CA PHE A 390 22.12 9.51 12.42
C PHE A 390 22.68 10.93 12.24
N CYS A 391 24.00 11.15 12.25
CA CYS A 391 24.58 12.51 12.21
C CYS A 391 25.47 12.81 11.00
N ARG A 392 25.58 11.90 10.02
CA ARG A 392 26.46 12.12 8.86
C ARG A 392 25.80 12.88 7.70
N ASP A 393 24.46 13.00 7.71
CA ASP A 393 23.69 13.61 6.60
C ASP A 393 23.34 15.09 6.79
N ILE A 394 23.45 15.66 7.99
CA ILE A 394 23.15 17.10 8.19
C ILE A 394 24.33 18.00 7.72
N ALA A 395 25.56 17.50 7.79
CA ALA A 395 26.72 18.21 7.27
C ALA A 395 26.74 18.26 5.72
N ALA A 396 26.15 17.26 5.07
CA ALA A 396 26.02 17.23 3.60
C ALA A 396 24.94 18.19 3.08
N VAL A 397 23.87 18.45 3.84
CA VAL A 397 22.82 19.41 3.46
C VAL A 397 23.27 20.86 3.66
N GLY A 398 24.12 21.14 4.65
CA GLY A 398 24.70 22.48 4.87
C GLY A 398 25.60 22.96 3.73
N ASN A 399 26.37 22.05 3.12
CA ASN A 399 27.29 22.38 2.02
C ASN A 399 26.62 22.43 0.63
N LEU A 400 25.37 21.95 0.50
CA LEU A 400 24.59 22.02 -0.74
C LEU A 400 23.75 23.30 -0.85
N LEU A 401 23.50 24.01 0.26
CA LEU A 401 22.75 25.27 0.29
C LEU A 401 23.64 26.52 0.14
N SER A 402 24.97 26.38 0.13
CA SER A 402 25.91 27.49 0.00
C SER A 402 26.35 27.81 -1.44
N GLN A 403 25.91 27.03 -2.44
CA GLN A 403 26.30 27.24 -3.85
C GLN A 403 25.24 27.93 -4.73
N ALA A 404 24.15 28.46 -4.16
CA ALA A 404 23.15 29.21 -4.92
C ALA A 404 22.91 30.62 -4.33
N GLY A 405 23.85 31.54 -4.60
CA GLY A 405 23.54 32.89 -5.09
C GLY A 405 22.56 33.82 -4.33
N PHE A 406 22.29 33.65 -3.03
CA PHE A 406 21.51 34.63 -2.26
C PHE A 406 22.07 34.83 -0.84
N ASN A 407 22.98 35.79 -0.70
CA ASN A 407 23.45 36.31 0.58
C ASN A 407 22.34 37.13 1.27
N ARG A 408 21.55 36.52 2.16
CA ARG A 408 20.90 37.22 3.29
C ARG A 408 20.80 36.30 4.51
N PRO A 409 21.29 36.71 5.69
CA PRO A 409 21.15 35.90 6.91
C PRO A 409 19.72 35.94 7.44
N LEU A 410 19.06 34.78 7.53
CA LEU A 410 17.81 34.58 8.26
C LEU A 410 18.14 34.40 9.75
N THR A 411 17.80 35.39 10.57
CA THR A 411 17.88 35.31 12.04
C THR A 411 16.77 34.42 12.57
N VAL A 412 17.10 33.18 12.96
CA VAL A 412 16.17 32.28 13.66
C VAL A 412 16.41 32.43 15.16
N LYS A 413 15.44 32.97 15.89
CA LYS A 413 15.43 32.97 17.36
C LYS A 413 15.13 31.55 17.84
N TYR A 414 16.08 30.97 18.57
CA TYR A 414 15.90 29.72 19.30
C TYR A 414 15.21 29.99 20.63
N GLU A 415 13.90 29.76 20.70
CA GLU A 415 13.17 29.64 21.97
C GLU A 415 12.26 28.41 21.87
N ALA A 416 12.71 27.31 22.47
CA ALA A 416 11.93 26.24 23.12
C ALA A 416 12.79 24.97 23.22
N LEU A 417 13.80 25.01 24.09
CA LEU A 417 14.36 23.83 24.72
C LEU A 417 14.38 24.12 26.22
N SER A 418 13.43 23.55 26.95
CA SER A 418 13.58 23.35 28.39
C SER A 418 12.83 22.08 28.79
N CYS A 419 13.65 21.10 29.18
CA CYS A 419 13.48 19.96 30.09
C CYS A 419 12.13 19.25 30.18
#